data_AF-A0A0K1S7S2-F1
#
_entry.id   AF-A0A0K1S7S2-F1
#
_cell.length_a   1.000
_cell.length_b   1.000
_cell.length_c   1.000
_cell.angle_alpha   90.00
_cell.angle_beta   90.00
_cell.angle_gamma   90.00
#
_symmetry.space_group_name_H-M   'P 1'
#
loop_
_entity.id
_entity.type
_entity.pdbx_description
1 polymer ?
#
loop_
_entity_poly.entity_id
_entity_poly.type
_entity_poly.pdbx_seq_one_letter_code
_entity_poly.pdbx_strand_id
1 'polypeptide(L)'
;MKTEVVVALIAGTLALAGSILTFYLTKIREDNTKRLEHTMEHYRSQIEEFYGPLFNLVYQIDELYYVKEDIVSPASGVHDTLSEEQKKEIESFFKNEYFFDLHKEIVRILRTKLYLVEGAEMPASFSNYLRHATQEQAQFRLWKENNIDTKHIVGEPFPDQFINDIKFDLRNAMQRYNQTRQIYKRNIFGISFIKLPYSKSNLEKHNNAHAHRAPQP
;
A
#
# COMPACT_ATOMS: atom_id res chain seq x y z
N MET A 1 -43.72 57.92 -10.62
CA MET A 1 -43.06 56.80 -11.34
C MET A 1 -44.12 55.75 -11.65
N LYS A 2 -44.20 55.22 -12.88
CA LYS A 2 -45.19 54.19 -13.21
C LYS A 2 -44.89 52.93 -12.38
N THR A 3 -45.93 52.30 -11.84
CA THR A 3 -45.83 51.06 -11.03
C THR A 3 -45.04 49.95 -11.75
N GLU A 4 -45.18 49.86 -13.07
CA GLU A 4 -44.43 48.97 -13.95
C GLU A 4 -42.90 49.10 -13.79
N VAL A 5 -42.39 50.34 -13.67
CA VAL A 5 -40.95 50.60 -13.53
C VAL A 5 -40.44 50.16 -12.15
N VAL A 6 -41.25 50.35 -11.10
CA VAL A 6 -40.93 49.87 -9.75
C VAL A 6 -40.82 48.35 -9.73
N VAL A 7 -41.81 47.66 -10.31
CA VAL A 7 -41.86 46.20 -10.34
C VAL A 7 -40.69 45.63 -11.14
N ALA A 8 -40.35 46.22 -12.30
CA ALA A 8 -39.22 45.80 -13.11
C ALA A 8 -37.87 45.96 -12.37
N LEU A 9 -37.67 47.07 -11.64
CA LEU A 9 -36.46 47.28 -10.84
C LEU A 9 -36.32 46.26 -9.70
N ILE A 10 -37.41 45.95 -9.01
CA ILE A 10 -37.42 44.93 -7.94
C ILE A 10 -37.09 43.55 -8.53
N ALA A 11 -37.76 43.16 -9.63
CA ALA A 11 -37.54 41.89 -10.29
C ALA A 11 -36.09 41.74 -10.80
N GLY A 12 -35.54 42.78 -11.43
CA GLY A 12 -34.15 42.79 -11.88
C GLY A 12 -33.15 42.66 -10.74
N THR A 13 -33.40 43.33 -9.61
CA THR A 13 -32.54 43.25 -8.42
C THR A 13 -32.57 41.84 -7.80
N LEU A 14 -33.75 41.22 -7.71
CA LEU A 14 -33.88 39.85 -7.20
C LEU A 14 -33.21 38.83 -8.11
N ALA A 15 -33.33 38.98 -9.44
CA ALA A 15 -32.66 38.12 -10.41
C ALA A 15 -31.13 38.23 -10.30
N LEU A 16 -30.60 39.45 -10.16
CA LEU A 16 -29.17 39.69 -9.94
C LEU A 16 -28.68 39.07 -8.62
N ALA A 17 -29.37 39.31 -7.52
CA ALA A 17 -29.02 38.74 -6.21
C ALA A 17 -29.05 37.20 -6.23
N GLY A 18 -30.08 36.62 -6.85
CA GLY A 18 -30.18 35.17 -7.06
C GLY A 18 -29.03 34.62 -7.89
N SER A 19 -28.67 35.29 -9.00
CA SER A 19 -27.57 34.86 -9.87
C SER A 19 -26.21 34.91 -9.16
N ILE A 20 -25.96 35.95 -8.36
CA ILE A 20 -24.73 36.08 -7.55
C ILE A 20 -24.65 34.95 -6.52
N LEU A 21 -25.74 34.70 -5.78
CA LEU A 21 -25.78 33.62 -4.80
C LEU A 21 -25.54 32.26 -5.46
N THR A 22 -26.21 31.97 -6.58
CA THR A 22 -26.00 30.74 -7.35
C THR A 22 -24.56 30.60 -7.83
N PHE A 23 -23.94 31.68 -8.30
CA PHE A 23 -22.53 31.68 -8.72
C PHE A 23 -21.59 31.31 -7.56
N TYR A 24 -21.75 31.94 -6.39
CA TYR A 24 -20.93 31.62 -5.21
C TYR A 24 -21.11 30.17 -4.75
N LEU A 25 -22.35 29.68 -4.68
CA LEU A 25 -22.64 28.30 -4.29
C LEU A 25 -22.07 27.28 -5.28
N THR A 26 -22.11 27.60 -6.57
CA THR A 26 -21.55 26.76 -7.63
C THR A 26 -20.03 26.69 -7.51
N LYS A 27 -19.37 27.84 -7.30
CA LYS A 27 -17.92 27.90 -7.15
C LYS A 27 -17.41 27.09 -5.95
N ILE A 28 -18.09 27.20 -4.79
CA ILE A 28 -17.74 26.41 -3.60
C ILE A 28 -17.90 24.90 -3.87
N ARG A 29 -18.96 24.50 -4.58
CA ARG A 29 -19.17 23.10 -4.97
C ARG A 29 -18.06 22.61 -5.90
N GLU A 30 -17.71 23.39 -6.92
CA GLU A 30 -16.66 23.06 -7.87
C GLU A 30 -15.30 22.87 -7.17
N ASP A 31 -14.92 23.79 -6.28
CA ASP A 31 -13.66 23.69 -5.52
C ASP A 31 -13.61 22.43 -4.63
N ASN A 32 -14.72 22.10 -3.98
CA ASN A 32 -14.82 20.89 -3.15
C ASN A 32 -14.77 19.61 -4.00
N THR A 33 -15.42 19.60 -5.15
CA THR A 33 -15.39 18.46 -6.09
C THR A 33 -13.97 18.22 -6.60
N LYS A 34 -13.25 19.28 -7.03
CA LYS A 34 -11.85 19.19 -7.47
C LYS A 34 -10.93 18.66 -6.38
N ARG A 35 -11.10 19.13 -5.14
CA ARG A 35 -10.33 18.61 -4.00
C ARG A 35 -10.57 17.13 -3.78
N LEU A 36 -11.82 16.67 -3.86
CA LEU A 36 -12.16 15.25 -3.71
C LEU A 36 -11.58 14.42 -4.86
N GLU A 37 -11.60 14.93 -6.09
CA GLU A 37 -10.98 14.27 -7.26
C GLU A 37 -9.49 14.06 -7.04
N HIS A 38 -8.74 15.11 -6.69
CA HIS A 38 -7.31 14.99 -6.41
C HIS A 38 -7.00 14.04 -5.26
N THR A 39 -7.80 14.07 -4.19
CA THR A 39 -7.65 13.12 -3.09
C THR A 39 -7.93 11.68 -3.54
N MET A 40 -8.93 11.45 -4.39
CA MET A 40 -9.21 10.12 -4.95
C MET A 40 -8.09 9.65 -5.87
N GLU A 41 -7.56 10.52 -6.72
CA GLU A 41 -6.42 10.24 -7.60
C GLU A 41 -5.19 9.86 -6.79
N HIS A 42 -4.90 10.59 -5.71
CA HIS A 42 -3.78 10.29 -4.83
C HIS A 42 -3.91 8.90 -4.20
N TYR A 43 -5.07 8.57 -3.61
CA TYR A 43 -5.30 7.23 -3.04
C TYR A 43 -5.28 6.13 -4.09
N ARG A 44 -5.76 6.42 -5.30
CA ARG A 44 -5.68 5.50 -6.43
C ARG A 44 -4.22 5.21 -6.79
N SER A 45 -3.37 6.23 -6.93
CA SER A 45 -1.94 6.04 -7.19
C SER A 45 -1.25 5.29 -6.06
N GLN A 46 -1.59 5.55 -4.79
CA GLN A 46 -1.08 4.75 -3.66
C GLN A 46 -1.41 3.26 -3.82
N ILE A 47 -2.63 2.93 -4.24
CA ILE A 47 -3.06 1.53 -4.42
C ILE A 47 -2.38 0.91 -5.65
N GLU A 48 -2.46 1.57 -6.81
CA GLU A 48 -2.08 1.01 -8.11
C GLU A 48 -0.56 1.04 -8.35
N GLU A 49 0.14 2.07 -7.87
CA GLU A 49 1.55 2.30 -8.20
C GLU A 49 2.51 1.99 -7.06
N PHE A 50 2.01 1.84 -5.82
CA PHE A 50 2.85 1.69 -4.64
C PHE A 50 2.49 0.47 -3.79
N TYR A 51 1.48 0.56 -2.95
CA TYR A 51 1.16 -0.46 -1.97
C TYR A 51 0.64 -1.76 -2.59
N GLY A 52 -0.11 -1.70 -3.69
CA GLY A 52 -0.57 -2.90 -4.41
C GLY A 52 0.59 -3.70 -5.01
N PRO A 53 1.45 -3.08 -5.83
CA PRO A 53 2.66 -3.71 -6.33
C PRO A 53 3.58 -4.23 -5.23
N LEU A 54 3.85 -3.44 -4.18
CA LEU A 54 4.68 -3.86 -3.04
C LEU A 54 4.10 -5.08 -2.34
N PHE A 55 2.80 -5.06 -2.04
CA PHE A 55 2.11 -6.17 -1.38
C PHE A 55 2.24 -7.45 -2.19
N ASN A 56 2.02 -7.38 -3.51
CA ASN A 56 2.12 -8.53 -4.39
C ASN A 56 3.55 -9.10 -4.47
N LEU A 57 4.57 -8.25 -4.54
CA LEU A 57 5.97 -8.70 -4.60
C LEU A 57 6.43 -9.34 -3.30
N VAL A 58 6.06 -8.74 -2.16
CA VAL A 58 6.38 -9.30 -0.84
C VAL A 58 5.66 -10.62 -0.62
N TYR A 59 4.39 -10.72 -1.04
CA TYR A 59 3.64 -11.97 -0.99
C TYR A 59 4.29 -13.07 -1.85
N GLN A 60 4.81 -12.72 -3.03
CA GLN A 60 5.57 -13.67 -3.86
C GLN A 60 6.85 -14.16 -3.19
N ILE A 61 7.58 -13.29 -2.47
CA ILE A 61 8.76 -13.71 -1.70
C ILE A 61 8.36 -14.75 -0.65
N ASP A 62 7.26 -14.51 0.08
CA ASP A 62 6.75 -15.43 1.11
C ASP A 62 6.36 -16.79 0.52
N GLU A 63 5.57 -16.80 -0.56
CA GLU A 63 5.17 -18.03 -1.26
C GLU A 63 6.37 -18.78 -1.85
N LEU A 64 7.35 -18.09 -2.44
CA LEU A 64 8.57 -18.72 -2.95
C LEU A 64 9.42 -19.30 -1.84
N TYR A 65 9.44 -18.66 -0.67
CA TYR A 65 10.11 -19.20 0.50
C TYR A 65 9.48 -20.54 0.92
N TYR A 66 8.15 -20.61 1.01
CA TYR A 66 7.45 -21.86 1.29
C TYR A 66 7.71 -22.94 0.24
N VAL A 67 7.64 -22.60 -1.04
CA VAL A 67 7.95 -23.56 -2.13
C VAL A 67 9.39 -24.09 -2.02
N LYS A 68 10.37 -23.21 -1.73
CA LYS A 68 11.76 -23.62 -1.52
C LYS A 68 11.88 -24.56 -0.32
N GLU A 69 11.26 -24.22 0.81
CA GLU A 69 11.29 -25.04 2.03
C GLU A 69 10.64 -26.40 1.81
N ASP A 70 9.52 -26.48 1.08
CA ASP A 70 8.85 -27.74 0.73
C ASP A 70 9.72 -28.64 -0.16
N ILE A 71 10.55 -28.06 -1.04
CA ILE A 71 11.52 -28.80 -1.86
C ILE A 71 12.69 -29.29 -1.01
N VAL A 72 13.21 -28.43 -0.13
CA VAL A 72 14.39 -28.72 0.71
C VAL A 72 14.07 -29.73 1.82
N SER A 73 12.87 -29.62 2.39
CA SER A 73 12.42 -30.38 3.57
C SER A 73 10.97 -30.87 3.40
N PRO A 74 10.71 -31.82 2.48
CA PRO A 74 9.36 -32.28 2.19
C PRO A 74 8.71 -32.95 3.41
N ALA A 75 7.51 -32.48 3.77
CA ALA A 75 6.76 -32.95 4.94
C ALA A 75 6.41 -34.45 4.92
N SER A 76 6.43 -35.09 3.76
CA SER A 76 6.03 -36.49 3.61
C SER A 76 7.07 -37.49 4.11
N GLY A 77 8.34 -37.11 4.27
CA GLY A 77 9.39 -38.03 4.74
C GLY A 77 9.62 -39.26 3.85
N VAL A 78 9.03 -39.32 2.65
CA VAL A 78 9.07 -40.47 1.73
C VAL A 78 10.22 -40.37 0.71
N HIS A 79 10.94 -39.25 0.67
CA HIS A 79 12.02 -39.03 -0.28
C HIS A 79 13.40 -39.14 0.37
N ASP A 80 14.39 -39.56 -0.42
CA ASP A 80 15.79 -39.51 -0.03
C ASP A 80 16.14 -38.10 0.45
N THR A 81 16.75 -38.01 1.63
CA THR A 81 17.18 -36.74 2.19
C THR A 81 18.23 -36.10 1.27
N LEU A 82 17.96 -34.88 0.83
CA LEU A 82 18.93 -34.07 0.06
C LEU A 82 20.23 -33.90 0.85
N SER A 83 21.37 -34.00 0.16
CA SER A 83 22.66 -33.64 0.75
C SER A 83 22.74 -32.14 1.04
N GLU A 84 23.62 -31.74 1.96
CA GLU A 84 23.85 -30.33 2.27
C GLU A 84 24.32 -29.52 1.05
N GLU A 85 25.07 -30.15 0.14
CA GLU A 85 25.45 -29.55 -1.15
C GLU A 85 24.22 -29.29 -2.03
N GLN A 86 23.31 -30.26 -2.16
CA GLN A 86 22.08 -30.08 -2.95
C GLN A 86 21.19 -28.99 -2.38
N LYS A 87 21.08 -28.90 -1.04
CA LYS A 87 20.32 -27.82 -0.39
C LYS A 87 20.90 -26.45 -0.72
N LYS A 88 22.23 -26.30 -0.66
CA LYS A 88 22.92 -25.05 -1.04
C LYS A 88 22.73 -24.70 -2.52
N GLU A 89 22.73 -25.70 -3.40
CA GLU A 89 22.45 -25.48 -4.83
C GLU A 89 21.01 -24.99 -5.05
N ILE A 90 20.04 -25.58 -4.36
CA ILE A 90 18.63 -25.14 -4.40
C ILE A 90 18.49 -23.72 -3.85
N GLU A 91 19.09 -23.42 -2.70
CA GLU A 91 19.09 -22.06 -2.14
C GLU A 91 19.70 -21.04 -3.10
N SER A 92 20.84 -21.37 -3.69
CA SER A 92 21.50 -20.52 -4.69
C SER A 92 20.61 -20.32 -5.92
N PHE A 93 19.97 -21.38 -6.42
CA PHE A 93 19.02 -21.31 -7.54
C PHE A 93 17.86 -20.36 -7.23
N PHE A 94 17.16 -20.53 -6.10
CA PHE A 94 16.05 -19.65 -5.73
C PHE A 94 16.47 -18.20 -5.54
N LYS A 95 17.65 -17.99 -4.93
CA LYS A 95 18.21 -16.66 -4.72
C LYS A 95 18.50 -15.96 -6.05
N ASN A 96 19.15 -16.67 -6.98
CA ASN A 96 19.60 -16.13 -8.25
C ASN A 96 18.47 -15.89 -9.25
N GLU A 97 17.54 -16.84 -9.36
CA GLU A 97 16.52 -16.85 -10.40
C GLU A 97 15.23 -16.12 -9.99
N TYR A 98 14.98 -15.95 -8.68
CA TYR A 98 13.72 -15.38 -8.20
C TYR A 98 13.92 -14.24 -7.20
N PHE A 99 14.53 -14.51 -6.04
CA PHE A 99 14.50 -13.53 -4.93
C PHE A 99 15.18 -12.21 -5.29
N PHE A 100 16.33 -12.22 -5.95
CA PHE A 100 17.01 -10.96 -6.29
C PHE A 100 16.20 -10.06 -7.19
N ASP A 101 15.47 -10.61 -8.16
CA ASP A 101 14.67 -9.78 -9.07
C ASP A 101 13.45 -9.18 -8.37
N LEU A 102 12.84 -9.93 -7.44
CA LEU A 102 11.78 -9.41 -6.57
C LEU A 102 12.30 -8.29 -5.66
N HIS A 103 13.46 -8.49 -5.01
CA HIS A 103 14.08 -7.46 -4.16
C HIS A 103 14.43 -6.20 -4.97
N LYS A 104 15.01 -6.34 -6.16
CA LYS A 104 15.32 -5.21 -7.05
C LYS A 104 14.06 -4.40 -7.39
N GLU A 105 12.97 -5.09 -7.69
CA GLU A 105 11.70 -4.46 -8.04
C GLU A 105 11.09 -3.72 -6.85
N ILE A 106 11.12 -4.32 -5.66
CA ILE A 106 10.68 -3.65 -4.43
C ILE A 106 11.52 -2.40 -4.18
N VAL A 107 12.86 -2.50 -4.23
CA VAL A 107 13.78 -1.36 -4.08
C VAL A 107 13.50 -0.28 -5.12
N ARG A 108 13.20 -0.66 -6.37
CA ARG A 108 12.84 0.28 -7.44
C ARG A 108 11.59 1.07 -7.09
N ILE A 109 10.53 0.40 -6.62
CA ILE A 109 9.29 1.05 -6.21
C ILE A 109 9.56 1.98 -5.02
N LEU A 110 10.22 1.49 -3.97
CA LEU A 110 10.57 2.30 -2.80
C LEU A 110 11.36 3.56 -3.17
N ARG A 111 12.30 3.47 -4.11
CA ARG A 111 13.12 4.61 -4.54
C ARG A 111 12.34 5.61 -5.40
N THR A 112 11.45 5.13 -6.27
CA THR A 112 10.81 5.98 -7.29
C THR A 112 9.44 6.51 -6.90
N LYS A 113 8.79 5.88 -5.91
CA LYS A 113 7.40 6.13 -5.54
C LYS A 113 7.22 6.46 -4.07
N LEU A 114 8.30 6.74 -3.33
CA LEU A 114 8.22 7.12 -1.91
C LEU A 114 7.33 8.34 -1.65
N TYR A 115 7.20 9.24 -2.62
CA TYR A 115 6.32 10.42 -2.54
C TYR A 115 4.82 10.06 -2.37
N LEU A 116 4.46 8.79 -2.60
CA LEU A 116 3.11 8.28 -2.36
C LEU A 116 2.90 7.86 -0.90
N VAL A 117 3.94 7.77 -0.07
CA VAL A 117 3.80 7.49 1.37
C VAL A 117 3.24 8.70 2.10
N GLU A 118 2.31 8.48 3.03
CA GLU A 118 1.82 9.55 3.89
C GLU A 118 2.81 9.87 5.01
N GLY A 119 3.01 11.15 5.27
CA GLY A 119 3.89 11.64 6.33
C GLY A 119 5.12 12.36 5.80
N ALA A 120 5.86 12.98 6.71
CA ALA A 120 7.07 13.74 6.37
C ALA A 120 8.34 12.86 6.35
N GLU A 121 8.25 11.64 6.87
CA GLU A 121 9.40 10.76 7.10
C GLU A 121 9.17 9.36 6.52
N MET A 122 10.26 8.70 6.13
CA MET A 122 10.22 7.31 5.67
C MET A 122 9.90 6.38 6.86
N PRO A 123 8.95 5.44 6.74
CA PRO A 123 8.69 4.46 7.78
C PRO A 123 9.93 3.61 8.08
N ALA A 124 10.17 3.30 9.36
CA ALA A 124 11.35 2.55 9.77
C ALA A 124 11.41 1.13 9.16
N SER A 125 10.27 0.48 8.96
CA SER A 125 10.21 -0.83 8.30
C SER A 125 10.71 -0.79 6.85
N PHE A 126 10.53 0.34 6.16
CA PHE A 126 10.97 0.53 4.78
C PHE A 126 12.49 0.71 4.73
N SER A 127 13.05 1.50 5.65
CA SER A 127 14.51 1.67 5.74
C SER A 127 15.22 0.38 6.16
N ASN A 128 14.62 -0.38 7.07
CA ASN A 128 15.12 -1.72 7.45
C ASN A 128 15.10 -2.68 6.27
N TYR A 129 14.04 -2.67 5.46
CA TYR A 129 13.97 -3.49 4.26
C TYR A 129 15.04 -3.11 3.23
N LEU A 130 15.22 -1.81 2.99
CA LEU A 130 16.28 -1.32 2.09
C LEU A 130 17.66 -1.77 2.56
N ARG A 131 17.91 -1.78 3.87
CA ARG A 131 19.18 -2.27 4.44
C ARG A 131 19.36 -3.77 4.18
N HIS A 132 18.36 -4.58 4.49
CA HIS A 132 18.35 -6.03 4.23
C HIS A 132 18.63 -6.32 2.74
N ALA A 133 17.83 -5.76 1.84
CA ALA A 133 17.97 -6.00 0.39
C ALA A 133 19.32 -5.51 -0.15
N THR A 134 19.81 -4.36 0.33
CA THR A 134 21.12 -3.82 -0.09
C THR A 134 22.26 -4.71 0.39
N GLN A 135 22.22 -5.19 1.63
CA GLN A 135 23.25 -6.07 2.16
C GLN A 135 23.29 -7.40 1.40
N GLU A 136 22.14 -8.04 1.20
CA GLU A 136 22.07 -9.29 0.45
C GLU A 136 22.64 -9.15 -0.96
N GLN A 137 22.25 -8.09 -1.67
CA GLN A 137 22.74 -7.82 -3.02
C GLN A 137 24.24 -7.54 -3.02
N ALA A 138 24.75 -6.72 -2.08
CA ALA A 138 26.16 -6.37 -2.01
C ALA A 138 27.03 -7.58 -1.70
N GLN A 139 26.67 -8.38 -0.68
CA GLN A 139 27.38 -9.59 -0.31
C GLN A 139 27.41 -10.61 -1.46
N PHE A 140 26.28 -10.80 -2.14
CA PHE A 140 26.22 -11.68 -3.30
C PHE A 140 27.12 -11.22 -4.44
N ARG A 141 27.11 -9.93 -4.77
CA ARG A 141 27.97 -9.37 -5.83
C ARG A 141 29.44 -9.45 -5.47
N LEU A 142 29.82 -9.16 -4.23
CA LEU A 142 31.20 -9.31 -3.76
C LEU A 142 31.68 -10.76 -3.91
N TRP A 143 30.84 -11.72 -3.53
CA TRP A 143 31.16 -13.13 -3.69
C TRP A 143 31.25 -13.53 -5.18
N LYS A 144 30.23 -13.23 -5.98
CA LYS A 144 30.13 -13.68 -7.38
C LYS A 144 31.09 -12.97 -8.34
N GLU A 145 31.24 -11.66 -8.20
CA GLU A 145 32.01 -10.83 -9.14
C GLU A 145 33.48 -10.67 -8.70
N ASN A 146 33.77 -10.75 -7.40
CA ASN A 146 35.09 -10.42 -6.84
C ASN A 146 35.71 -11.57 -6.04
N ASN A 147 35.01 -12.69 -5.86
CA ASN A 147 35.45 -13.83 -5.04
C ASN A 147 35.80 -13.44 -3.59
N ILE A 148 35.09 -12.45 -3.04
CA ILE A 148 35.26 -11.97 -1.67
C ILE A 148 34.21 -12.63 -0.77
N ASP A 149 34.66 -13.41 0.22
CA ASP A 149 33.78 -14.06 1.20
C ASP A 149 33.39 -13.10 2.34
N THR A 150 32.09 -12.85 2.48
CA THR A 150 31.53 -11.96 3.52
C THR A 150 30.77 -12.70 4.62
N LYS A 151 30.93 -14.03 4.76
CA LYS A 151 30.22 -14.85 5.77
C LYS A 151 30.44 -14.44 7.22
N HIS A 152 31.53 -13.72 7.51
CA HIS A 152 31.82 -13.19 8.83
C HIS A 152 30.91 -12.00 9.23
N ILE A 153 30.15 -11.44 8.27
CA ILE A 153 29.21 -10.36 8.50
C ILE A 153 27.82 -10.95 8.74
N VAL A 154 27.21 -10.62 9.88
CA VAL A 154 25.84 -11.02 10.21
C VAL A 154 24.87 -10.40 9.21
N GLY A 155 24.01 -11.23 8.62
CA GLY A 155 22.96 -10.78 7.71
C GLY A 155 21.88 -9.99 8.45
N GLU A 156 21.47 -8.85 7.91
CA GLU A 156 20.26 -8.16 8.36
C GLU A 156 19.06 -9.06 8.03
N PRO A 157 18.21 -9.40 9.01
CA PRO A 157 17.07 -10.28 8.78
C PRO A 157 16.02 -9.60 7.89
N PHE A 158 15.19 -10.40 7.23
CA PHE A 158 14.00 -9.87 6.56
C PHE A 158 13.11 -9.19 7.63
N PRO A 159 12.66 -7.95 7.41
CA PRO A 159 11.91 -7.22 8.43
C PRO A 159 10.42 -7.62 8.44
N ASP A 160 10.00 -8.45 9.39
CA ASP A 160 8.60 -8.90 9.55
C ASP A 160 7.58 -7.75 9.52
N GLN A 161 7.95 -6.60 10.12
CA GLN A 161 7.07 -5.43 10.17
C GLN A 161 6.79 -4.83 8.79
N PHE A 162 7.68 -5.00 7.82
CA PHE A 162 7.52 -4.44 6.47
C PHE A 162 6.28 -4.99 5.76
N ILE A 163 6.03 -6.29 5.86
CA ILE A 163 4.85 -6.92 5.26
C ILE A 163 3.57 -6.39 5.92
N ASN A 164 3.59 -6.29 7.25
CA ASN A 164 2.45 -5.84 8.04
C ASN A 164 2.10 -4.39 7.72
N ASP A 165 3.10 -3.51 7.62
CA ASP A 165 2.91 -2.10 7.29
C ASP A 165 2.36 -1.93 5.87
N ILE A 166 2.92 -2.62 4.87
CA ILE A 166 2.40 -2.58 3.49
C ILE A 166 0.93 -3.03 3.45
N LYS A 167 0.61 -4.13 4.12
CA LYS A 167 -0.76 -4.68 4.16
C LYS A 167 -1.73 -3.73 4.85
N PHE A 168 -1.31 -3.11 5.95
CA PHE A 168 -2.09 -2.14 6.70
C PHE A 168 -2.35 -0.89 5.86
N ASP A 169 -1.30 -0.33 5.26
CA ASP A 169 -1.39 0.89 4.46
C ASP A 169 -2.17 0.68 3.17
N LEU A 170 -2.01 -0.47 2.49
CA LEU A 170 -2.83 -0.83 1.34
C LEU A 170 -4.32 -0.82 1.70
N ARG A 171 -4.68 -1.47 2.83
CA ARG A 171 -6.06 -1.50 3.31
C ARG A 171 -6.57 -0.09 3.62
N ASN A 172 -5.74 0.73 4.25
CA ASN A 172 -6.09 2.11 4.57
C ASN A 172 -6.32 2.95 3.30
N ALA A 173 -5.43 2.85 2.31
CA ALA A 173 -5.56 3.55 1.04
C ALA A 173 -6.86 3.12 0.32
N MET A 174 -7.15 1.82 0.25
CA MET A 174 -8.42 1.30 -0.31
C MET A 174 -9.65 1.81 0.45
N GLN A 175 -9.60 1.84 1.79
CA GLN A 175 -10.69 2.35 2.60
C GLN A 175 -10.92 3.85 2.36
N ARG A 176 -9.86 4.65 2.37
CA ARG A 176 -9.93 6.10 2.15
C ARG A 176 -10.39 6.42 0.73
N TYR A 177 -9.89 5.71 -0.28
CA TYR A 177 -10.39 5.82 -1.66
C TYR A 177 -11.91 5.59 -1.73
N ASN A 178 -12.39 4.50 -1.13
CA ASN A 178 -13.82 4.18 -1.12
C ASN A 178 -14.65 5.23 -0.38
N GLN A 179 -14.18 5.72 0.77
CA GLN A 179 -14.85 6.76 1.53
C GLN A 179 -14.94 8.06 0.71
N THR A 180 -13.84 8.52 0.13
CA THR A 180 -13.80 9.74 -0.69
C THR A 180 -14.69 9.59 -1.92
N ARG A 181 -14.69 8.42 -2.57
CA ARG A 181 -15.59 8.12 -3.70
C ARG A 181 -17.07 8.19 -3.32
N GLN A 182 -17.45 7.73 -2.14
CA GLN A 182 -18.84 7.83 -1.68
C GLN A 182 -19.24 9.29 -1.39
N ILE A 183 -18.34 10.07 -0.77
CA ILE A 183 -18.55 11.51 -0.54
C ILE A 183 -18.70 12.24 -1.88
N TYR A 184 -17.82 11.96 -2.84
CA TYR A 184 -17.87 12.52 -4.18
C TYR A 184 -19.20 12.22 -4.89
N LYS A 185 -19.64 10.96 -4.89
CA LYS A 185 -20.95 10.58 -5.45
C LYS A 185 -22.11 11.31 -4.78
N ARG A 186 -22.10 11.41 -3.45
CA ARG A 186 -23.14 12.14 -2.72
C ARG A 186 -23.15 13.63 -3.08
N ASN A 187 -21.99 14.25 -3.26
CA ASN A 187 -21.87 15.67 -3.60
C ASN A 187 -22.35 15.97 -5.02
N ILE A 188 -22.11 15.08 -5.98
CA ILE A 188 -22.55 15.24 -7.36
C ILE A 188 -24.05 14.95 -7.53
N PHE A 189 -24.52 13.82 -6.99
CA PHE A 189 -25.89 13.36 -7.26
C PHE A 189 -26.93 13.87 -6.25
N GLY A 190 -26.51 14.48 -5.12
CA GLY A 190 -27.44 14.92 -4.08
C GLY A 190 -28.19 13.79 -3.37
N ILE A 191 -27.86 12.53 -3.65
CA ILE A 191 -28.56 11.37 -3.11
C ILE A 191 -27.94 11.01 -1.76
N SER A 192 -28.64 11.39 -0.67
CA SER A 192 -28.38 10.89 0.67
C SER A 192 -28.89 9.44 0.75
N PHE A 193 -28.09 8.46 0.33
CA PHE A 193 -28.38 7.08 0.67
C PHE A 193 -28.27 6.91 2.19
N ILE A 194 -29.38 6.45 2.76
CA ILE A 194 -29.60 6.15 4.18
C ILE A 194 -28.47 5.25 4.70
N LYS A 195 -28.01 5.56 5.92
CA LYS A 195 -26.98 4.88 6.73
C LYS A 195 -26.75 3.40 6.37
N LEU A 196 -25.52 3.05 6.03
CA LEU A 196 -24.98 1.73 6.36
C LEU A 196 -24.19 1.83 7.67
N PRO A 197 -24.53 1.05 8.70
CA PRO A 197 -23.73 0.98 9.92
C PRO A 197 -22.47 0.18 9.60
N TYR A 198 -21.35 0.85 9.33
CA TYR A 198 -20.06 0.20 9.47
C TYR A 198 -19.79 0.01 10.96
N SER A 199 -20.11 -1.18 11.45
CA SER A 199 -19.88 -1.62 12.82
C SER A 199 -18.41 -1.43 13.19
N LYS A 200 -18.16 -0.65 14.25
CA LYS A 200 -16.86 -0.55 14.93
C LYS A 200 -16.46 -1.83 15.69
N SER A 201 -17.23 -2.93 15.60
CA SER A 201 -17.04 -4.11 16.47
C SER A 201 -15.94 -5.10 16.07
N ASN A 202 -15.18 -4.87 14.99
CA ASN A 202 -14.15 -5.83 14.54
C ASN A 202 -12.70 -5.35 14.73
N LEU A 203 -12.46 -4.14 15.23
CA LEU A 203 -11.10 -3.69 15.57
C LEU A 203 -10.58 -4.27 16.90
N GLU A 204 -11.45 -4.69 17.82
CA GLU A 204 -11.02 -5.25 19.12
C GLU A 204 -10.88 -6.79 19.12
N LYS A 205 -11.42 -7.50 18.14
CA LYS A 205 -11.37 -8.99 18.13
C LYS A 205 -10.13 -9.57 17.45
N HIS A 206 -9.45 -8.83 16.57
CA HIS A 206 -8.25 -9.35 15.90
C HIS A 206 -6.94 -9.12 16.66
N ASN A 207 -6.89 -8.25 17.67
CA ASN A 207 -5.71 -8.10 18.53
C ASN A 207 -5.61 -9.15 19.64
N ASN A 208 -6.66 -9.94 19.90
CA ASN A 208 -6.67 -10.99 20.92
C ASN A 208 -6.58 -12.42 20.38
N ALA A 209 -6.51 -12.63 19.06
CA ALA A 209 -6.53 -13.97 18.46
C ALA A 209 -5.14 -14.58 18.15
N HIS A 210 -4.04 -13.83 18.30
CA HIS A 210 -2.69 -14.33 18.05
C HIS A 210 -1.79 -14.48 19.29
N ALA A 211 -2.34 -14.32 20.51
CA ALA A 211 -1.55 -14.40 21.75
C ALA A 211 -1.34 -15.82 22.31
N HIS A 212 -1.80 -16.90 21.67
CA HIS A 212 -1.58 -18.26 22.17
C HIS A 212 -1.31 -19.29 21.07
N ARG A 213 -0.06 -19.34 20.59
CA ARG A 213 0.63 -20.59 20.25
C ARG A 213 2.10 -20.43 20.62
N ALA A 214 2.44 -20.81 21.85
CA ALA A 214 3.81 -21.12 22.22
C ALA A 214 4.19 -22.49 21.61
N PRO A 215 5.45 -22.69 21.20
CA PRO A 215 5.94 -24.00 20.81
C PRO A 215 6.06 -24.89 22.06
N GLN A 216 5.52 -26.11 21.99
CA GLN A 216 5.83 -27.15 22.96
C GLN A 216 7.15 -27.85 22.57
N PRO A 217 7.91 -28.35 23.57
CA PRO A 217 9.25 -28.92 23.38
C PRO A 217 9.27 -30.22 22.55
#